data_AF-A0A4Q2RHY5-F1
#
_entry.id   AF-A0A4Q2RHY5-F1
#
_cell.length_a   1.000
_cell.length_b   1.000
_cell.length_c   1.000
_cell.angle_alpha   90.00
_cell.angle_beta   90.00
_cell.angle_gamma   90.00
#
_symmetry.space_group_name_H-M   'P 1'
#
loop_
_entity.id
_entity.type
_entity.pdbx_description
1 polymer ?
#
loop_
_entity_poly.entity_id
_entity_poly.type
_entity_poly.pdbx_seq_one_letter_code
_entity_poly.pdbx_strand_id
1 'polypeptide(L)'
;MTKPAWKDRVDTALTRLEQDRWTAPAVRYMEIIDEVAEGKGSAADIARRAGSPDLVAHALNRVTVALHGGEAAPRLDEGGWYESDGERYRVAPDFAQEWIAARSAQRQFQALQSI
;
A
#
# COMPACT_ATOMS: atom_id res chain seq x y z
N MET A 1 15.88 5.70 19.54
CA MET A 1 14.61 6.13 18.92
C MET A 1 13.92 4.89 18.37
N THR A 2 12.85 4.44 19.01
CA THR A 2 12.04 3.32 18.53
C THR A 2 11.39 3.77 17.22
N LYS A 3 11.70 3.10 16.09
CA LYS A 3 10.96 3.32 14.84
C LYS A 3 9.47 3.14 15.17
N PRO A 4 8.57 4.08 14.80
CA PRO A 4 7.14 3.89 15.01
C PRO A 4 6.74 2.52 14.47
N ALA A 5 5.97 1.76 15.24
CA ALA A 5 5.52 0.44 14.83
C ALA A 5 4.80 0.56 13.48
N TRP A 6 4.97 -0.42 12.59
CA TRP A 6 4.37 -0.39 11.25
C TRP A 6 2.87 -0.10 11.28
N LYS A 7 2.18 -0.54 12.33
CA LYS A 7 0.79 -0.20 12.62
C LYS A 7 0.48 1.30 12.51
N ASP A 8 1.16 2.15 13.28
CA ASP A 8 0.88 3.60 13.31
C ASP A 8 1.11 4.24 11.94
N ARG A 9 2.13 3.74 11.22
CA ARG A 9 2.48 4.19 9.87
C ARG A 9 1.44 3.78 8.84
N VAL A 10 0.95 2.55 8.90
CA VAL A 10 -0.12 2.02 8.05
C VAL A 10 -1.41 2.78 8.31
N ASP A 11 -1.80 2.96 9.57
CA ASP A 11 -3.01 3.70 9.95
C ASP A 11 -2.95 5.16 9.43
N THR A 12 -1.78 5.80 9.55
CA THR A 12 -1.53 7.13 8.98
C THR A 12 -1.63 7.13 7.45
N ALA A 13 -1.04 6.13 6.78
CA ALA A 13 -1.07 6.03 5.33
C ALA A 13 -2.48 5.84 4.80
N LEU A 14 -3.26 4.95 5.40
CA LEU A 14 -4.67 4.73 5.05
C LEU A 14 -5.50 5.99 5.29
N THR A 15 -5.34 6.65 6.43
CA THR A 15 -6.03 7.93 6.73
C THR A 15 -5.74 8.98 5.66
N ARG A 16 -4.48 9.13 5.24
CA ARG A 16 -4.10 10.08 4.19
C ARG A 16 -4.71 9.72 2.84
N LEU A 17 -4.66 8.45 2.45
CA LEU A 17 -5.27 7.96 1.20
C LEU A 17 -6.80 8.19 1.18
N GLU A 18 -7.46 8.04 2.32
CA GLU A 18 -8.90 8.31 2.46
C GLU A 18 -9.25 9.81 2.44
N GLN A 19 -8.40 10.66 3.02
CA GLN A 19 -8.56 12.11 2.98
C GLN A 19 -8.34 12.67 1.56
N ASP A 20 -7.53 11.99 0.75
CA ASP A 20 -7.30 12.26 -0.68
C ASP A 20 -8.51 11.91 -1.58
N ARG A 21 -9.72 11.80 -1.00
CA ARG A 21 -11.03 11.49 -1.61
C ARG A 21 -11.44 12.30 -2.85
N TRP A 22 -10.62 13.24 -3.31
CA TRP A 22 -10.87 14.08 -4.49
C TRP A 22 -10.56 13.43 -5.84
N THR A 23 -10.13 12.16 -5.86
CA THR A 23 -10.08 11.39 -7.10
C THR A 23 -10.57 9.95 -6.83
N ALA A 24 -11.59 9.52 -7.57
CA ALA A 24 -12.06 8.12 -7.66
C ALA A 24 -10.97 7.00 -7.63
N PRO A 25 -9.70 7.22 -8.01
CA PRO A 25 -8.59 6.26 -7.83
C PRO A 25 -8.17 5.84 -6.41
N ALA A 26 -8.61 6.46 -5.31
CA ALA A 26 -8.11 6.08 -3.98
C ALA A 26 -8.40 4.61 -3.58
N VAL A 27 -9.62 4.13 -3.86
CA VAL A 27 -9.99 2.72 -3.64
C VAL A 27 -9.14 1.80 -4.50
N ARG A 28 -8.94 2.17 -5.76
CA ARG A 28 -8.15 1.39 -6.71
C ARG A 28 -6.66 1.34 -6.35
N TYR A 29 -6.10 2.41 -5.79
CA TYR A 29 -4.74 2.39 -5.26
C TYR A 29 -4.64 1.44 -4.08
N MET A 30 -5.58 1.47 -3.14
CA MET A 30 -5.58 0.53 -2.03
C MET A 30 -5.67 -0.92 -2.50
N GLU A 31 -6.51 -1.24 -3.48
CA GLU A 31 -6.59 -2.58 -4.08
C GLU A 31 -5.27 -3.03 -4.73
N ILE A 32 -4.58 -2.13 -5.43
CA ILE A 32 -3.26 -2.43 -6.00
C ILE A 32 -2.25 -2.73 -4.90
N ILE A 33 -2.25 -1.96 -3.82
CA ILE A 33 -1.34 -2.21 -2.68
C ILE A 33 -1.72 -3.49 -1.94
N ASP A 34 -3.01 -3.84 -1.86
CA ASP A 34 -3.46 -5.12 -1.33
C ASP A 34 -2.80 -6.28 -2.12
N GLU A 35 -2.79 -6.22 -3.46
CA GLU A 35 -2.11 -7.24 -4.28
C GLU A 35 -0.58 -7.29 -4.07
N VAL A 36 0.06 -6.13 -3.97
CA VAL A 36 1.49 -6.01 -3.73
C VAL A 36 1.87 -6.57 -2.35
N ALA A 37 1.09 -6.22 -1.31
CA ALA A 37 1.29 -6.69 0.06
C ALA A 37 1.04 -8.20 0.21
N GLU A 38 0.06 -8.74 -0.52
CA GLU A 38 -0.17 -10.19 -0.58
C GLU A 38 0.94 -10.96 -1.31
N GLY A 39 1.80 -10.26 -2.08
CA GLY A 39 2.89 -10.88 -2.83
C GLY A 39 2.42 -11.83 -3.94
N LYS A 40 1.17 -11.68 -4.43
CA LYS A 40 0.56 -12.61 -5.38
C LYS A 40 0.80 -12.22 -6.83
N GLY A 41 1.71 -12.97 -7.46
CA GLY A 41 1.98 -12.88 -8.90
C GLY A 41 3.17 -11.98 -9.24
N SER A 42 3.44 -11.83 -10.53
CA SER A 42 4.52 -10.96 -11.02
C SER A 42 4.10 -9.48 -11.02
N ALA A 43 5.08 -8.57 -11.08
CA ALA A 43 4.84 -7.15 -11.28
C ALA A 43 4.04 -6.90 -12.58
N ALA A 44 4.29 -7.69 -13.62
CA ALA A 44 3.55 -7.65 -14.88
C ALA A 44 2.09 -8.09 -14.70
N ASP A 45 1.81 -9.12 -13.90
CA ASP A 45 0.44 -9.55 -13.60
C ASP A 45 -0.34 -8.50 -12.82
N ILE A 46 0.29 -7.87 -11.83
CA ILE A 46 -0.29 -6.79 -11.04
C ILE A 46 -0.58 -5.60 -11.97
N ALA A 47 0.36 -5.20 -12.83
CA ALA A 47 0.16 -4.13 -13.80
C ALA A 47 -1.00 -4.44 -14.78
N ARG A 48 -1.11 -5.70 -15.24
CA ARG A 48 -2.20 -6.15 -16.10
C ARG A 48 -3.56 -6.06 -15.41
N ARG A 49 -3.67 -6.47 -14.14
CA ARG A 49 -4.91 -6.36 -13.34
C ARG A 49 -5.25 -4.90 -13.00
N ALA A 50 -4.24 -4.10 -12.68
CA ALA A 50 -4.38 -2.67 -12.45
C ALA A 50 -4.85 -1.92 -13.71
N GLY A 51 -4.49 -2.41 -14.89
CA GLY A 51 -4.81 -1.86 -16.21
C GLY A 51 -3.71 -0.97 -16.80
N SER A 52 -2.71 -0.60 -16.01
CA SER A 52 -1.50 0.11 -16.45
C SER A 52 -0.38 0.00 -15.42
N PRO A 53 0.89 -0.14 -15.83
CA PRO A 53 2.04 -0.03 -14.92
C PRO A 53 2.12 1.34 -14.23
N ASP A 54 1.68 2.42 -14.89
CA ASP A 54 1.69 3.78 -14.31
C ASP A 54 0.76 3.88 -13.10
N LEU A 55 -0.39 3.19 -13.14
CA LEU A 55 -1.30 3.14 -12.01
C LEU A 55 -0.67 2.43 -10.80
N VAL A 56 0.14 1.39 -11.05
CA VAL A 56 0.88 0.72 -9.98
C VAL A 56 1.95 1.64 -9.40
N ALA A 57 2.73 2.30 -10.25
CA ALA A 57 3.74 3.28 -9.82
C ALA A 57 3.11 4.42 -8.99
N HIS A 58 1.95 4.93 -9.41
CA HIS A 58 1.22 5.95 -8.65
C HIS A 58 0.73 5.45 -7.29
N ALA A 59 0.19 4.23 -7.21
CA ALA A 59 -0.24 3.65 -5.94
C ALA A 59 0.94 3.51 -4.96
N LEU A 60 2.07 2.94 -5.44
CA LEU A 60 3.30 2.79 -4.66
C LEU A 60 3.85 4.15 -4.20
N ASN A 61 3.84 5.15 -5.09
CA ASN A 61 4.29 6.49 -4.75
C ASN A 61 3.40 7.14 -3.69
N ARG A 62 2.08 6.98 -3.75
CA ARG A 62 1.16 7.55 -2.75
C ARG A 62 1.41 6.98 -1.36
N VAL A 63 1.59 5.66 -1.24
CA VAL A 63 1.97 5.03 0.04
C VAL A 63 3.33 5.54 0.51
N THR A 64 4.31 5.61 -0.40
CA THR A 64 5.65 6.12 -0.09
C THR A 64 5.61 7.56 0.45
N VAL A 65 4.89 8.47 -0.23
CA VAL A 65 4.69 9.84 0.24
C VAL A 65 3.99 9.87 1.59
N ALA A 66 3.00 9.00 1.79
CA ALA A 66 2.28 8.93 3.06
C ALA A 66 3.18 8.49 4.23
N LEU A 67 4.14 7.58 3.97
CA LEU A 67 5.08 7.05 4.95
C LEU A 67 6.32 7.93 5.16
N HIS A 68 6.80 8.58 4.11
CA HIS A 68 8.13 9.23 4.06
C HIS A 68 8.06 10.72 3.66
N GLY A 69 6.88 11.31 3.49
CA GLY A 69 6.72 12.75 3.32
C GLY A 69 7.20 13.31 1.97
N GLY A 70 7.33 12.48 0.94
CA GLY A 70 7.78 12.91 -0.40
C GLY A 70 9.19 12.47 -0.76
N GLU A 71 9.91 11.87 0.18
CA GLU A 71 11.18 11.20 -0.10
C GLU A 71 10.96 9.86 -0.79
N ALA A 72 11.98 9.40 -1.52
CA ALA A 72 11.99 8.06 -2.09
C ALA A 72 11.88 7.01 -0.96
N ALA A 73 11.22 5.89 -1.25
CA ALA A 73 11.18 4.77 -0.32
C ALA A 73 12.62 4.28 -0.08
N PRO A 74 13.07 4.17 1.18
CA PRO A 74 14.33 3.54 1.49
C PRO A 74 14.34 2.09 1.01
N ARG A 75 15.53 1.50 0.92
CA ARG A 75 15.66 0.07 0.68
C ARG A 75 15.07 -0.75 1.82
N LEU A 76 14.71 -2.01 1.55
CA LEU A 76 14.10 -2.87 2.58
C LEU A 76 15.03 -3.08 3.78
N ASP A 77 16.33 -3.27 3.54
CA ASP A 77 17.36 -3.41 4.57
C ASP A 77 17.62 -2.12 5.37
N GLU A 78 17.25 -0.96 4.81
CA GLU A 78 17.29 0.35 5.48
C GLU A 78 15.99 0.67 6.24
N GLY A 79 14.97 -0.19 6.11
CA GLY A 79 13.65 -0.04 6.74
C GLY A 79 12.61 0.64 5.86
N GLY A 80 12.75 0.53 4.54
CA GLY A 80 11.70 0.77 3.57
C GLY A 80 10.56 -0.24 3.68
N TRP A 81 9.44 0.07 3.03
CA TRP A 81 8.25 -0.77 3.06
C TRP A 81 8.17 -1.75 1.88
N TYR A 82 8.83 -1.43 0.76
CA TYR A 82 8.91 -2.30 -0.42
C TYR A 82 10.19 -2.09 -1.22
N GLU A 83 10.51 -3.06 -2.06
CA GLU A 83 11.47 -2.98 -3.16
C GLU A 83 10.89 -3.68 -4.40
N SER A 84 11.40 -3.35 -5.59
CA SER A 84 11.14 -4.11 -6.81
C SER A 84 12.44 -4.54 -7.46
N ASP A 85 12.47 -5.77 -7.97
CA ASP A 85 13.54 -6.28 -8.83
C ASP A 85 13.14 -6.29 -10.32
N GLY A 86 12.03 -5.63 -10.67
CA GLY A 86 11.48 -5.58 -12.02
C GLY A 86 10.56 -6.76 -12.35
N GLU A 87 10.77 -7.93 -11.76
CA GLU A 87 9.88 -9.08 -11.94
C GLU A 87 8.82 -9.16 -10.84
N ARG A 88 9.16 -8.77 -9.61
CA ARG A 88 8.31 -8.86 -8.43
C ARG A 88 8.44 -7.63 -7.54
N TYR A 89 7.50 -7.52 -6.63
CA TYR A 89 7.58 -6.62 -5.49
C TYR A 89 7.91 -7.44 -4.25
N ARG A 90 8.90 -6.99 -3.47
CA ARG A 90 9.19 -7.50 -2.14
C ARG A 90 8.68 -6.48 -1.15
N VAL A 91 7.93 -6.92 -0.15
CA VAL A 91 7.32 -6.04 0.85
C VAL A 91 7.85 -6.41 2.22
N ALA A 92 8.11 -5.42 3.07
CA ALA A 92 8.49 -5.66 4.45
C ALA A 92 7.38 -6.50 5.13
N PRO A 93 7.69 -7.67 5.73
CA PRO A 93 6.67 -8.57 6.27
C PRO A 93 5.74 -7.91 7.28
N ASP A 94 6.31 -7.11 8.17
CA ASP A 94 5.56 -6.38 9.20
C ASP A 94 4.64 -5.31 8.59
N PHE A 95 5.07 -4.63 7.52
CA PHE A 95 4.20 -3.72 6.79
C PHE A 95 3.04 -4.47 6.13
N ALA A 96 3.33 -5.57 5.43
CA ALA A 96 2.32 -6.35 4.74
C ALA A 96 1.25 -6.87 5.71
N GLN A 97 1.68 -7.39 6.86
CA GLN A 97 0.78 -7.86 7.92
C GLN A 97 -0.15 -6.74 8.41
N GLU A 98 0.40 -5.59 8.78
CA GLU A 98 -0.38 -4.47 9.32
C GLU A 98 -1.32 -3.88 8.25
N TRP A 99 -0.85 -3.77 7.00
CA TRP A 99 -1.66 -3.29 5.88
C TRP A 99 -2.89 -4.18 5.66
N ILE A 100 -2.70 -5.50 5.54
CA ILE A 100 -3.78 -6.44 5.28
C ILE A 100 -4.75 -6.51 6.46
N ALA A 101 -4.26 -6.45 7.70
CA ALA A 101 -5.09 -6.41 8.90
C ALA A 101 -5.99 -5.17 8.90
N ALA A 102 -5.42 -3.97 8.68
CA ALA A 102 -6.16 -2.72 8.64
C ALA A 102 -7.19 -2.69 7.50
N ARG A 103 -6.81 -3.13 6.30
CA ARG A 103 -7.69 -3.20 5.13
C ARG A 103 -8.85 -4.18 5.32
N SER A 104 -8.59 -5.32 5.95
CA SER A 104 -9.65 -6.29 6.29
C SER A 104 -10.66 -5.70 7.27
N ALA A 105 -10.19 -5.00 8.31
CA ALA A 105 -11.06 -4.32 9.27
C ALA A 105 -11.90 -3.22 8.61
N GLN A 106 -11.31 -2.40 7.72
CA GLN A 106 -12.03 -1.38 6.97
C GLN A 106 -13.18 -1.97 6.13
N ARG A 107 -12.92 -3.05 5.38
CA ARG A 107 -13.94 -3.69 4.53
C ARG A 107 -15.07 -4.30 5.38
N GLN A 108 -14.75 -4.91 6.51
CA GLN A 108 -15.76 -5.42 7.45
C GLN A 108 -16.64 -4.31 8.00
N PHE A 109 -16.05 -3.18 8.40
CA PHE A 109 -16.80 -2.03 8.89
C PHE A 109 -17.74 -1.45 7.82
N GLN A 110 -17.26 -1.30 6.58
CA GLN A 110 -18.07 -0.82 5.45
C GLN A 110 -19.24 -1.76 5.13
N ALA A 111 -19.00 -3.08 5.17
CA ALA A 111 -20.05 -4.07 4.95
C ALA A 111 -21.17 -3.98 6.01
N LEU A 112 -20.82 -3.71 7.27
CA LEU A 112 -21.79 -3.54 8.37
C LEU A 112 -22.61 -2.24 8.24
N GLN A 113 -22.06 -1.18 7.64
CA GLN A 113 -22.76 0.09 7.43
C GLN A 113 -23.68 0.10 6.20
N SER A 114 -23.62 -0.95 5.37
CA SER A 114 -24.38 -1.03 4.11
C SER A 114 -25.67 -1.86 4.25
N ILE A 115 -26.05 -2.20 5.49
CA ILE A 115 -27.25 -2.96 5.91
C ILE A 115 -28.19 -1.99 6.63
#